data_AF-A0A7J2TB35-F1
#
_entry.id   AF-A0A7J2TB35-F1
#
_cell.length_a   1.000
_cell.length_b   1.000
_cell.length_c   1.000
_cell.angle_alpha   90.00
_cell.angle_beta   90.00
_cell.angle_gamma   90.00
#
_symmetry.space_group_name_H-M   'P 1'
#
loop_
_entity.id
_entity.type
_entity.pdbx_description
1 polymer ?
#
loop_
_entity_poly.entity_id
_entity_poly.type
_entity_poly.pdbx_seq_one_letter_code
_entity_poly.pdbx_strand_id
1 'polypeptide(L)'
;MAVAVPSPELEEEISSNGNVVSIDLECYGSRVVVRIKLFGTVPIEVLEAIVRSVLRNLRSYRLVDVALEVPDFLDLVMVFDRVSNSDK
;
A
#
# COMPACT_ATOMS: atom_id res chain seq x y z
N MET A 1 -13.03 3.84 15.28
CA MET A 1 -12.20 4.31 14.15
C MET A 1 -10.76 4.30 14.62
N ALA A 2 -9.95 3.38 14.12
CA ALA A 2 -8.50 3.40 14.33
C ALA A 2 -7.89 3.99 13.06
N VAL A 3 -7.34 5.19 13.16
CA VAL A 3 -6.58 5.80 12.07
C VAL A 3 -5.21 5.13 12.11
N ALA A 4 -4.91 4.30 11.12
CA ALA A 4 -3.58 3.75 10.96
C ALA A 4 -2.67 4.91 10.56
N VAL A 5 -1.88 5.41 11.51
CA VAL A 5 -0.88 6.44 11.24
C VAL A 5 0.29 5.74 10.55
N PRO A 6 0.66 6.14 9.31
CA PRO A 6 1.82 5.56 8.65
C PRO A 6 3.07 5.80 9.50
N SER A 7 3.98 4.85 9.50
CA SER A 7 5.24 4.97 10.22
C SER A 7 6.05 6.16 9.66
N PRO A 8 6.78 6.91 10.50
CA PRO A 8 7.57 8.06 10.05
C PRO A 8 8.62 7.69 8.99
N GLU A 9 9.12 6.46 9.02
CA GLU A 9 10.03 5.90 7.99
C GLU A 9 9.36 5.78 6.62
N LEU A 10 8.06 5.45 6.61
CA LEU A 10 7.26 5.38 5.39
C LEU A 10 7.01 6.79 4.84
N GLU A 11 6.68 7.75 5.72
CA GLU A 11 6.46 9.16 5.35
C GLU A 11 7.69 9.84 4.73
N GLU A 12 8.90 9.52 5.20
CA GLU A 12 10.17 10.03 4.64
C GLU A 12 10.49 9.44 3.25
N GLU A 13 10.27 8.14 3.05
CA GLU A 13 10.50 7.43 1.78
C GLU A 13 9.52 7.89 0.68
N ILE A 14 8.33 8.35 1.11
CA ILE A 14 7.28 8.97 0.30
C ILE A 14 7.63 10.42 -0.04
N SER A 15 7.99 11.22 0.96
CA SER A 15 8.25 12.66 0.80
C SER A 15 9.48 12.95 -0.07
N SER A 16 10.48 12.06 -0.04
CA SER A 16 11.68 12.17 -0.87
C SER A 16 11.43 11.87 -2.35
N ASN A 17 10.34 11.18 -2.69
CA ASN A 17 10.01 10.79 -4.07
C ASN A 17 9.00 11.69 -4.77
N GLY A 18 8.42 12.70 -4.08
CA GLY A 18 7.57 13.76 -4.66
C GLY A 18 6.27 13.33 -5.37
N ASN A 19 6.07 12.03 -5.56
CA ASN A 19 5.02 11.45 -6.39
C ASN A 19 3.92 10.77 -5.58
N VAL A 20 4.08 10.61 -4.26
CA VAL A 20 3.08 10.01 -3.38
C VAL A 20 2.30 11.11 -2.67
N VAL A 21 0.98 11.14 -2.89
CA VAL A 21 0.05 12.15 -2.38
C VAL A 21 -0.52 11.73 -1.03
N SER A 22 -0.96 10.48 -0.92
CA SER A 22 -1.51 9.93 0.31
C SER A 22 -1.42 8.41 0.33
N ILE A 23 -1.35 7.84 1.53
CA ILE A 23 -1.52 6.42 1.77
C ILE A 23 -2.66 6.25 2.76
N ASP A 24 -3.68 5.51 2.34
CA ASP A 24 -4.82 5.15 3.18
C ASP A 24 -4.78 3.63 3.42
N LEU A 25 -4.89 3.23 4.69
CA LEU A 25 -4.88 1.84 5.09
C LEU A 25 -6.19 1.49 5.81
N GLU A 26 -6.95 0.57 5.22
CA GLU A 26 -8.25 0.15 5.72
C GLU A 26 -8.24 -1.34 6.07
N CYS A 27 -8.57 -1.65 7.32
CA CYS A 27 -8.64 -3.02 7.82
C CYS A 27 -10.08 -3.52 7.84
N TYR A 28 -10.37 -4.59 7.10
CA TYR A 28 -11.67 -5.25 7.02
C TYR A 28 -11.56 -6.70 7.52
N GLY A 29 -11.66 -6.89 8.84
CA GLY A 29 -11.57 -8.22 9.45
C GLY A 29 -10.19 -8.85 9.24
N SER A 30 -10.11 -9.91 8.43
CA SER A 30 -8.84 -10.55 8.04
C SER A 30 -8.18 -9.91 6.82
N ARG A 31 -8.79 -8.89 6.23
CA ARG A 31 -8.29 -8.20 5.03
C ARG A 31 -7.69 -6.85 5.38
N VAL A 32 -6.65 -6.47 4.67
CA VAL A 32 -6.08 -5.12 4.69
C VAL A 32 -6.09 -4.60 3.27
N VAL A 33 -6.67 -3.42 3.05
CA VAL A 33 -6.65 -2.71 1.78
C VAL A 33 -5.73 -1.51 1.96
N VAL A 34 -4.70 -1.43 1.14
CA VAL A 34 -3.77 -0.30 1.09
C VAL A 34 -4.05 0.45 -0.21
N ARG A 35 -4.45 1.71 -0.10
CA ARG A 35 -4.67 2.62 -1.24
C ARG A 35 -3.57 3.65 -1.24
N ILE A 36 -2.92 3.86 -2.37
CA ILE A 36 -1.81 4.79 -2.52
C ILE A 36 -2.12 5.71 -3.68
N LYS A 37 -2.40 6.97 -3.36
CA LYS A 37 -2.64 8.00 -4.37
C LYS A 37 -1.32 8.58 -4.81
N LEU A 38 -1.08 8.55 -6.12
CA LEU A 38 0.14 9.02 -6.74
C LEU A 38 -0.17 10.20 -7.70
N PHE A 39 0.71 11.20 -7.71
CA PHE A 39 0.58 12.38 -8.55
C PHE A 39 1.34 12.20 -9.86
N GLY A 40 0.68 12.51 -10.99
CA GLY A 40 1.30 12.55 -12.30
C GLY A 40 1.77 11.19 -12.82
N THR A 41 2.78 11.21 -13.70
CA THR A 41 3.41 10.01 -14.24
C THR A 41 4.48 9.50 -13.29
N VAL A 42 4.24 8.34 -12.68
CA VAL A 42 5.19 7.68 -11.78
C VAL A 42 6.00 6.62 -12.55
N PRO A 43 7.34 6.64 -12.48
CA PRO A 43 8.16 5.58 -13.05
C PRO A 43 7.85 4.22 -12.42
N ILE A 44 7.94 3.15 -13.20
CA ILE A 44 7.61 1.80 -12.75
C ILE A 44 8.52 1.35 -11.59
N GLU A 45 9.77 1.82 -11.55
CA GLU A 45 10.74 1.52 -10.51
C GLU A 45 10.30 2.08 -9.15
N VAL A 46 9.63 3.23 -9.15
CA VAL A 46 9.09 3.84 -7.94
C VAL A 46 7.87 3.05 -7.46
N LEU A 47 6.99 2.62 -8.38
CA LEU A 47 5.88 1.72 -8.05
C LEU A 47 6.39 0.42 -7.44
N GLU A 48 7.43 -0.18 -8.00
CA GLU A 48 8.05 -1.39 -7.45
C GLU A 48 8.61 -1.17 -6.05
N ALA A 49 9.29 -0.05 -5.81
CA ALA A 49 9.83 0.30 -4.50
C ALA A 49 8.71 0.42 -3.45
N ILE A 50 7.62 1.09 -3.79
CA ILE A 50 6.43 1.25 -2.92
C ILE A 50 5.82 -0.11 -2.60
N VAL A 51 5.52 -0.92 -3.62
CA VAL A 51 4.93 -2.26 -3.44
C VAL A 51 5.83 -3.13 -2.56
N ARG A 52 7.15 -3.08 -2.77
CA ARG A 52 8.12 -3.84 -1.97
C ARG A 52 8.16 -3.36 -0.52
N SER A 53 8.05 -2.05 -0.28
CA SER A 53 8.00 -1.47 1.06
C SER A 53 6.72 -1.90 1.81
N VAL A 54 5.56 -1.85 1.13
CA VAL A 54 4.29 -2.32 1.71
C VAL A 54 4.33 -3.82 2.04
N LEU A 55 4.83 -4.65 1.11
CA LEU A 55 5.00 -6.09 1.33
C LEU A 55 5.92 -6.41 2.53
N ARG A 56 7.00 -5.64 2.71
CA ARG A 56 7.91 -5.81 3.86
C ARG A 56 7.25 -5.51 5.19
N ASN A 57 6.32 -4.55 5.22
CA ASN A 57 5.60 -4.14 6.42
C ASN A 57 4.43 -5.10 6.74
N LEU A 58 3.80 -5.68 5.73
CA LEU A 58 2.65 -6.59 5.88
C LEU A 58 3.03 -8.08 5.86
N ARG A 59 4.09 -8.49 6.60
CA ARG A 59 4.63 -9.87 6.55
C ARG A 59 3.64 -10.98 6.90
N SER A 60 2.65 -10.68 7.74
CA SER A 60 1.62 -11.63 8.15
C SER A 60 0.43 -11.69 7.19
N TYR A 61 0.50 -10.95 6.08
CA TYR A 61 -0.54 -10.90 5.07
C TYR A 61 0.04 -11.27 3.70
N ARG A 62 -0.82 -11.83 2.85
CA ARG A 62 -0.52 -12.19 1.47
C ARG A 62 -1.24 -11.20 0.56
N LEU A 63 -0.50 -10.62 -0.37
CA LEU A 63 -1.08 -9.83 -1.47
C LEU A 63 -1.95 -10.74 -2.34
N VAL A 64 -3.24 -10.43 -2.41
CA VAL A 64 -4.24 -11.21 -3.16
C VAL A 64 -4.72 -10.48 -4.41
N ASP A 65 -4.67 -9.15 -4.41
CA ASP A 65 -5.08 -8.35 -5.56
C ASP A 65 -4.30 -7.04 -5.64
N VAL A 66 -4.06 -6.58 -6.87
CA VAL A 66 -3.44 -5.28 -7.17
C VAL A 66 -4.17 -4.66 -8.33
N ALA A 67 -4.73 -3.48 -8.11
CA ALA A 67 -5.38 -2.68 -9.13
C ALA A 67 -4.69 -1.32 -9.24
N LEU A 68 -4.67 -0.80 -10.47
CA LEU A 68 -4.24 0.56 -10.76
C LEU A 68 -5.43 1.29 -11.36
N GLU A 69 -6.05 2.17 -10.59
CA GLU A 69 -7.20 2.96 -11.01
C GLU A 69 -6.72 4.34 -11.46
N VAL A 70 -7.32 4.87 -12.55
CA VAL A 70 -6.96 6.18 -13.09
C VAL A 70 -8.20 7.06 -13.29
N PRO A 71 -8.86 7.56 -12.22
CA PRO A 71 -10.00 8.47 -12.39
C PRO A 71 -9.53 9.91 -12.61
N ASP A 72 -8.39 10.33 -12.04
CA ASP A 72 -7.79 11.67 -12.12
C ASP A 72 -6.35 11.70 -11.54
N PHE A 73 -6.08 10.76 -10.63
CA PHE A 73 -4.76 10.43 -10.09
C PHE A 73 -4.50 8.95 -10.33
N LEU A 74 -3.24 8.54 -10.23
CA LEU A 74 -2.86 7.13 -10.29
C LEU A 74 -3.07 6.54 -8.89
N ASP A 75 -4.14 5.75 -8.70
CA ASP A 75 -4.45 5.11 -7.41
C ASP A 75 -4.01 3.63 -7.46
N LEU A 76 -2.97 3.31 -6.70
CA LEU A 76 -2.50 1.95 -6.53
C LEU A 76 -3.23 1.32 -5.35
N VAL A 77 -4.12 0.38 -5.65
CA VAL A 77 -4.90 -0.35 -4.65
C VAL A 77 -4.32 -1.75 -4.51
N MET A 78 -3.90 -2.09 -3.30
CA MET A 78 -3.36 -3.40 -2.95
C MET A 78 -4.23 -4.05 -1.87
N VAL A 79 -4.71 -5.25 -2.13
CA VAL A 79 -5.54 -6.01 -1.20
C VAL A 79 -4.74 -7.17 -0.64
N PHE A 80 -4.73 -7.28 0.68
CA PHE A 80 -4.00 -8.29 1.42
C PHE A 80 -4.94 -9.12 2.28
N ASP A 81 -4.82 -10.44 2.23
CA ASP A 81 -5.50 -11.37 3.15
C ASP A 81 -4.52 -11.85 4.23
N ARG A 82 -4.98 -11.95 5.47
CA ARG A 82 -4.17 -12.50 6.56
C ARG A 82 -3.75 -13.92 6.22
N VAL A 83 -2.47 -14.21 6.36
CA VAL A 83 -1.97 -15.58 6.25
C VAL A 83 -2.50 -16.33 7.46
N SER A 84 -3.62 -17.01 7.30
CA SER A 84 -4.07 -17.99 8.27
C SER A 84 -3.06 -19.12 8.28
N ASN A 85 -2.27 -19.21 9.34
CA ASN A 85 -1.62 -20.47 9.71
C ASN A 85 -2.73 -21.44 10.12
N SER A 86 -3.41 -21.99 9.12
CA SER A 86 -4.31 -23.12 9.27
C SER A 86 -3.69 -24.25 8.49
N ASP A 87 -2.58 -24.80 8.98
CA ASP A 87 -2.24 -26.18 8.70
C ASP A 87 -1.22 -26.72 9.72
N LYS A 88 -1.75 -27.62 10.55
CA LYS A 88 -1.13 -28.70 11.35
C LYS A 88 -0.36 -28.39 12.64
#